data_AF-A0A1I0B6M1-F1
#
_entry.id   AF-A0A1I0B6M1-F1
#
_cell.length_a   1.000
_cell.length_b   1.000
_cell.length_c   1.000
_cell.angle_alpha   90.00
_cell.angle_beta   90.00
_cell.angle_gamma   90.00
#
_symmetry.space_group_name_H-M   'P 1'
#
loop_
_entity.id
_entity.type
_entity.pdbx_description
1 polymer ?
#
loop_
_entity_poly.entity_id
_entity_poly.type
_entity_poly.pdbx_seq_one_letter_code
_entity_poly.pdbx_strand_id
1 'polypeptide(L)'
;MMSTSPVYVEKPSLLSFEKSMAIVLVAISLMVVETFNGALRFYLDQAGISVLLYAPKVACLLFFALELRSFKAGPGVWLSLLVLFLSAGWGALNGAQAGNFAFALYGISPLLFGIACGDQIIRHKRLFMWVIAFCLLASLVGIALDRSVSLPWKGYSYTVGGTELSANTAWTSEDIDRPAGFARMSSAVASIISIFSLYLMATLRSKLLGLVVCVIGLAGVILTTSKAPALAFIGGAGLLVMMRFRWTVRATIVVAVVLGMSLPFVAMMTDFDANKISSTSSLASIYDRLINTWPNVIRTLMDEDRTLTGVGFGLVGSAVAAFPVPGASIFMVSDSTVVYLWATFGLAGLFLYALHIPLFFILADSVTRYGKALLVTSFCICIVSWTTDTLEVTLANMFLGMAIGHALAMKARGRQRAPKPHELPTWNGLPGLS
;
A
#
# COMPACT_ATOMS: atom_id res chain seq x y z
N MET A 1 -3.78 61.13 -9.22
CA MET A 1 -4.56 60.45 -10.27
C MET A 1 -4.21 58.96 -10.23
N MET A 2 -5.07 58.15 -9.59
CA MET A 2 -4.90 56.70 -9.53
C MET A 2 -5.58 56.07 -10.75
N SER A 3 -4.81 55.40 -11.59
CA SER A 3 -5.34 54.61 -12.71
C SER A 3 -5.91 53.30 -12.17
N THR A 4 -7.23 53.22 -12.07
CA THR A 4 -7.97 51.98 -11.81
C THR A 4 -8.13 51.20 -13.10
N SER A 5 -7.11 50.43 -13.48
CA SER A 5 -7.29 49.38 -14.47
C SER A 5 -8.00 48.20 -13.78
N PRO A 6 -9.15 47.73 -14.28
CA PRO A 6 -9.80 46.57 -13.70
C PRO A 6 -8.92 45.34 -13.93
N VAL A 7 -8.53 44.68 -12.83
CA VAL A 7 -7.94 43.34 -12.89
C VAL A 7 -8.99 42.42 -13.49
N TYR A 8 -8.81 42.04 -14.76
CA TYR A 8 -9.60 41.00 -15.39
C TYR A 8 -9.39 39.71 -14.60
N VAL A 9 -10.33 39.39 -13.71
CA VAL A 9 -10.46 38.05 -13.15
C VAL A 9 -11.07 37.21 -14.25
N GLU A 10 -10.22 36.51 -15.02
CA GLU A 10 -10.69 35.48 -15.93
C GLU A 10 -11.62 34.55 -15.15
N LYS A 11 -12.90 34.49 -15.56
CA LYS A 11 -13.81 33.45 -15.07
C LYS A 11 -13.18 32.10 -15.47
N PRO A 12 -12.95 31.17 -14.55
CA PRO A 12 -12.44 29.86 -14.91
C PRO A 12 -13.41 29.23 -15.90
N SER A 13 -12.93 28.95 -17.11
CA SER A 13 -13.71 28.26 -18.13
C SER A 13 -14.21 26.95 -17.54
N LEU A 14 -15.43 26.52 -17.88
CA LEU A 14 -16.00 25.23 -17.49
C LEU A 14 -15.11 24.02 -17.91
N LEU A 15 -14.09 24.26 -18.73
CA LEU A 15 -13.14 23.29 -19.29
C LEU A 15 -11.69 23.44 -18.79
N SER A 16 -11.38 24.35 -17.85
CA SER A 16 -10.05 24.40 -17.26
C SER A 16 -9.90 23.26 -16.26
N PHE A 17 -9.53 22.08 -16.75
CA PHE A 17 -9.33 20.89 -15.94
C PHE A 17 -8.17 21.14 -14.97
N GLU A 18 -8.48 21.39 -13.71
CA GLU A 18 -7.45 21.54 -12.70
C GLU A 18 -6.66 20.23 -12.57
N LYS A 19 -5.32 20.30 -12.64
CA LYS A 19 -4.42 19.17 -12.41
C LYS A 19 -4.80 18.35 -11.16
N SER A 20 -5.25 19.04 -10.11
CA SER A 20 -5.70 18.45 -8.84
C SER A 20 -6.93 17.53 -9.01
N MET A 21 -7.85 17.88 -9.90
CA MET A 21 -9.05 17.10 -10.20
C MET A 21 -8.68 15.82 -10.95
N ALA A 22 -7.81 15.92 -11.96
CA ALA A 22 -7.35 14.74 -12.71
C ALA A 22 -6.65 13.71 -11.80
N ILE A 23 -5.77 14.17 -10.90
CA ILE A 23 -5.12 13.32 -9.90
C ILE A 23 -6.16 12.60 -9.02
N VAL A 24 -7.17 13.32 -8.53
CA VAL A 24 -8.21 12.72 -7.69
C VAL A 24 -9.06 11.72 -8.46
N LEU A 25 -9.38 12.01 -9.71
CA LEU A 25 -10.09 11.06 -10.58
C LEU A 25 -9.29 9.79 -10.83
N VAL A 26 -7.96 9.86 -10.96
CA VAL A 26 -7.11 8.67 -11.04
C VAL A 26 -7.19 7.85 -9.76
N ALA A 27 -7.07 8.48 -8.58
CA ALA A 27 -7.22 7.79 -7.30
C ALA A 27 -8.61 7.12 -7.15
N ILE A 28 -9.67 7.84 -7.55
CA ILE A 28 -11.05 7.32 -7.55
C ILE A 28 -11.19 6.14 -8.51
N SER A 29 -10.67 6.26 -9.73
CA SER A 29 -10.73 5.18 -10.72
C SER A 29 -10.04 3.91 -10.22
N LEU A 30 -8.90 4.06 -9.55
CA LEU A 30 -8.17 2.95 -8.94
C LEU A 30 -8.97 2.30 -7.81
N MET A 31 -9.62 3.08 -6.95
CA MET A 31 -10.48 2.54 -5.89
C MET A 31 -11.71 1.80 -6.44
N VAL A 32 -12.37 2.36 -7.45
CA VAL A 32 -13.53 1.73 -8.07
C VAL A 32 -13.12 0.44 -8.78
N VAL A 33 -12.05 0.47 -9.57
CA VAL A 33 -11.55 -0.72 -10.27
C VAL A 33 -11.15 -1.83 -9.29
N GLU A 34 -10.48 -1.51 -8.19
CA GLU A 34 -10.10 -2.52 -7.20
C GLU A 34 -11.29 -3.06 -6.39
N THR A 35 -12.31 -2.23 -6.14
CA THR A 35 -13.54 -2.66 -5.44
C THR A 35 -14.35 -3.63 -6.30
N PHE A 36 -14.45 -3.35 -7.60
CA PHE A 36 -15.23 -4.14 -8.56
C PHE A 36 -14.37 -5.06 -9.43
N ASN A 37 -13.17 -5.40 -8.97
CA ASN A 37 -12.14 -6.00 -9.82
C ASN A 37 -12.59 -7.33 -10.47
N GLY A 38 -13.27 -8.20 -9.71
CA GLY A 38 -13.81 -9.46 -10.22
C GLY A 38 -14.93 -9.25 -11.24
N ALA A 39 -15.89 -8.39 -10.91
CA ALA A 39 -17.02 -8.08 -11.79
C ALA A 39 -16.59 -7.37 -13.08
N LEU A 40 -15.72 -6.37 -12.99
CA LEU A 40 -15.23 -5.62 -14.14
C LEU A 40 -14.38 -6.50 -15.06
N ARG A 41 -13.58 -7.44 -14.52
CA ARG A 41 -12.86 -8.43 -15.34
C ARG A 41 -13.80 -9.25 -16.19
N PHE A 42 -14.84 -9.81 -15.59
CA PHE A 42 -15.81 -10.61 -16.32
C PHE A 42 -16.50 -9.81 -17.44
N TYR A 43 -17.05 -8.63 -17.12
CA TYR A 43 -17.78 -7.85 -18.12
C TYR A 43 -16.89 -7.22 -19.20
N LEU A 44 -15.69 -6.75 -18.84
CA LEU A 44 -14.78 -6.15 -19.82
C LEU A 44 -14.12 -7.21 -20.71
N ASP A 45 -13.91 -8.43 -20.19
CA ASP A 45 -13.45 -9.55 -21.01
C ASP A 45 -14.50 -9.97 -22.03
N GLN A 46 -15.78 -10.09 -21.62
CA GLN A 46 -16.89 -10.32 -22.55
C GLN A 46 -17.01 -9.24 -23.63
N ALA A 47 -16.65 -8.00 -23.31
CA ALA A 47 -16.63 -6.89 -24.26
C ALA A 47 -15.32 -6.78 -25.08
N GLY A 48 -14.33 -7.66 -24.85
CA GLY A 48 -13.04 -7.65 -25.54
C GLY A 48 -12.12 -6.47 -25.17
N ILE A 49 -12.39 -5.78 -24.06
CA ILE A 49 -11.69 -4.54 -23.62
C ILE A 49 -11.10 -4.67 -22.22
N SER A 50 -10.73 -5.88 -21.79
CA SER A 50 -10.13 -6.18 -20.48
C SER A 50 -8.86 -5.37 -20.18
N VAL A 51 -8.15 -4.89 -21.21
CA VAL A 51 -6.98 -4.00 -21.10
C VAL A 51 -7.31 -2.69 -20.36
N LEU A 52 -8.56 -2.22 -20.38
CA LEU A 52 -8.95 -0.97 -19.73
C LEU A 52 -8.81 -1.02 -18.19
N LEU A 53 -8.85 -2.22 -17.59
CA LEU A 53 -8.65 -2.41 -16.15
C LEU A 53 -7.28 -1.96 -15.65
N TYR A 54 -6.30 -1.95 -16.54
CA TYR A 54 -4.92 -1.61 -16.21
C TYR A 54 -4.67 -0.09 -16.33
N ALA A 55 -5.59 0.66 -16.96
CA ALA A 55 -5.44 2.08 -17.24
C ALA A 55 -5.25 2.95 -15.97
N PRO A 56 -5.95 2.74 -14.84
CA PRO A 56 -5.74 3.54 -13.63
C PRO A 56 -4.31 3.47 -13.09
N LYS A 57 -3.70 2.28 -13.07
CA LYS A 57 -2.33 2.10 -12.58
C LYS A 57 -1.28 2.65 -13.55
N VAL A 58 -1.56 2.61 -14.85
CA VAL A 58 -0.74 3.32 -15.86
C VAL A 58 -0.83 4.83 -15.67
N ALA A 59 -2.04 5.35 -15.42
CA ALA A 59 -2.23 6.77 -15.11
C ALA A 59 -1.48 7.18 -13.83
N CYS A 60 -1.43 6.32 -12.80
CA CYS A 60 -0.57 6.53 -11.63
C CYS A 60 0.91 6.74 -12.00
N LEU A 61 1.48 5.90 -12.88
CA LEU A 61 2.86 6.06 -13.37
C LEU A 61 3.05 7.37 -14.15
N LEU A 62 2.11 7.70 -15.03
CA LEU A 62 2.16 8.92 -15.84
C LEU A 62 2.14 10.18 -14.95
N PHE A 63 1.23 10.25 -13.98
CA PHE A 63 1.17 11.38 -13.05
C PHE A 63 2.39 11.46 -12.14
N PHE A 64 2.93 10.32 -11.70
CA PHE A 64 4.19 10.29 -10.98
C PHE A 64 5.34 10.86 -11.82
N ALA A 65 5.50 10.42 -13.08
CA ALA A 65 6.53 10.91 -13.98
C ALA A 65 6.40 12.42 -14.28
N LEU A 66 5.17 12.91 -14.45
CA LEU A 66 4.89 14.33 -14.65
C LEU A 66 5.21 15.17 -13.40
N GLU A 67 4.89 14.66 -12.20
CA GLU A 67 5.19 15.36 -10.95
C GLU A 67 6.68 15.31 -10.60
N LEU A 68 7.44 14.32 -11.08
CA LEU A 68 8.87 14.18 -10.76
C LEU A 68 9.68 15.44 -11.06
N ARG A 69 9.28 16.23 -12.08
CA ARG A 69 9.91 17.51 -12.45
C ARG A 69 9.72 18.61 -11.39
N SER A 70 8.57 18.61 -10.73
CA SER A 70 8.22 19.57 -9.67
C SER A 70 8.43 19.01 -8.26
N PHE A 71 8.76 17.72 -8.15
CA PHE A 71 8.79 17.00 -6.90
C PHE A 71 10.03 17.36 -6.08
N LYS A 72 9.85 18.21 -5.08
CA LYS A 72 10.89 18.58 -4.11
C LYS A 72 11.01 17.50 -3.03
N ALA A 73 11.61 16.37 -3.39
CA ALA A 73 11.82 15.26 -2.48
C ALA A 73 13.07 15.49 -1.59
N GLY A 74 13.03 14.96 -0.37
CA GLY A 74 14.23 14.91 0.48
C GLY A 74 15.25 13.87 -0.02
N PRO A 75 16.51 13.91 0.45
CA PRO A 75 17.57 12.99 0.03
C PRO A 75 17.21 11.51 0.19
N GLY A 76 16.42 11.16 1.21
CA GLY A 76 16.01 9.77 1.46
C GLY A 76 15.16 9.18 0.32
N VAL A 77 14.29 9.97 -0.31
CA VAL A 77 13.48 9.47 -1.44
C VAL A 77 14.35 9.23 -2.66
N TRP A 78 15.27 10.15 -2.96
CA TRP A 78 16.22 9.99 -4.05
C TRP A 78 17.15 8.79 -3.83
N LEU A 79 17.58 8.56 -2.58
CA LEU A 79 18.35 7.38 -2.22
C LEU A 79 17.53 6.10 -2.43
N SER A 80 16.25 6.06 -2.05
CA SER A 80 15.37 4.91 -2.31
C SER A 80 15.17 4.66 -3.81
N LEU A 81 15.02 5.72 -4.62
CA LEU A 81 14.93 5.59 -6.09
C LEU A 81 16.25 5.12 -6.70
N LEU A 82 17.40 5.55 -6.17
CA LEU A 82 18.71 5.06 -6.58
C LEU A 82 18.87 3.58 -6.24
N VAL A 83 18.48 3.15 -5.03
CA VAL A 83 18.48 1.73 -4.63
C VAL A 83 17.57 0.91 -5.55
N LEU A 84 16.38 1.43 -5.89
CA LEU A 84 15.47 0.79 -6.85
C LEU A 84 16.13 0.64 -8.22
N PHE A 85 16.79 1.69 -8.72
CA PHE A 85 17.50 1.66 -10.00
C PHE A 85 18.67 0.67 -10.01
N LEU A 86 19.50 0.67 -8.96
CA LEU A 86 20.61 -0.27 -8.82
C LEU A 86 20.11 -1.71 -8.69
N SER A 87 19.02 -1.93 -7.94
CA SER A 87 18.37 -3.23 -7.80
C SER A 87 17.75 -3.71 -9.12
N ALA A 88 17.22 -2.82 -9.96
CA ALA A 88 16.76 -3.17 -11.30
C ALA A 88 17.94 -3.57 -12.21
N GLY A 89 19.06 -2.86 -12.14
CA GLY A 89 20.30 -3.26 -12.82
C GLY A 89 20.79 -4.64 -12.37
N TRP A 90 20.76 -4.91 -11.07
CA TRP A 90 21.10 -6.22 -10.51
C TRP A 90 20.13 -7.32 -10.96
N GLY A 91 18.83 -7.03 -10.99
CA GLY A 91 17.82 -7.93 -11.52
C GLY A 91 18.07 -8.29 -12.99
N ALA A 92 18.49 -7.33 -13.81
CA ALA A 92 18.82 -7.58 -15.22
C ALA A 92 19.99 -8.57 -15.36
N LEU A 93 21.02 -8.45 -14.51
CA LEU A 93 22.14 -9.38 -14.48
C LEU A 93 21.72 -10.78 -14.03
N ASN A 94 20.67 -10.89 -13.20
CA ASN A 94 20.08 -12.15 -12.77
C ASN A 94 19.00 -12.69 -13.73
N GLY A 95 18.87 -12.12 -14.94
CA GLY A 95 18.00 -12.65 -16.00
C GLY A 95 16.62 -12.00 -16.09
N ALA A 96 16.35 -10.92 -15.35
CA ALA A 96 15.11 -10.18 -15.48
C ALA A 96 14.97 -9.54 -16.86
N GLN A 97 13.80 -9.69 -17.48
CA GLN A 97 13.50 -9.10 -18.77
C GLN A 97 12.68 -7.81 -18.64
N ALA A 98 12.48 -7.10 -19.76
CA ALA A 98 11.67 -5.88 -19.79
C ALA A 98 10.25 -6.09 -19.24
N GLY A 99 9.64 -7.27 -19.48
CA GLY A 99 8.35 -7.65 -18.94
C GLY A 99 8.32 -7.68 -17.41
N ASN A 100 9.35 -8.28 -16.78
CA ASN A 100 9.49 -8.33 -15.32
C ASN A 100 9.55 -6.92 -14.70
N PHE A 101 10.37 -6.04 -15.27
CA PHE A 101 10.49 -4.66 -14.77
C PHE A 101 9.20 -3.86 -14.95
N ALA A 102 8.55 -3.98 -16.12
CA ALA A 102 7.30 -3.30 -16.40
C ALA A 102 6.19 -3.76 -15.44
N PHE A 103 6.11 -5.07 -15.17
CA PHE A 103 5.11 -5.63 -14.25
C PHE A 103 5.37 -5.23 -12.80
N ALA A 104 6.63 -5.29 -12.34
CA ALA A 104 6.99 -4.84 -11.00
C ALA A 104 6.73 -3.34 -10.80
N LEU A 105 7.08 -2.51 -11.79
CA LEU A 105 6.81 -1.08 -11.77
C LEU A 105 5.30 -0.77 -11.78
N TYR A 106 4.53 -1.56 -12.53
CA TYR A 106 3.06 -1.52 -12.52
C TYR A 106 2.48 -1.88 -11.14
N GLY A 107 3.08 -2.84 -10.43
CA GLY A 107 2.69 -3.21 -9.06
C GLY A 107 2.87 -2.05 -8.07
N ILE A 108 4.05 -1.42 -8.08
CA ILE A 108 4.38 -0.32 -7.15
C ILE A 108 3.86 1.05 -7.60
N SER A 109 3.24 1.17 -8.78
CA SER A 109 2.80 2.47 -9.31
C SER A 109 1.87 3.27 -8.38
N PRO A 110 0.91 2.66 -7.65
CA PRO A 110 0.04 3.41 -6.76
C PRO A 110 0.81 4.01 -5.57
N LEU A 111 1.89 3.34 -5.14
CA LEU A 111 2.77 3.82 -4.07
C LEU A 111 3.50 5.09 -4.53
N LEU A 112 4.16 5.03 -5.70
CA LEU A 112 4.86 6.16 -6.30
C LEU A 112 3.91 7.34 -6.53
N PHE A 113 2.72 7.06 -7.07
CA PHE A 113 1.67 8.05 -7.25
C PHE A 113 1.22 8.69 -5.93
N GLY A 114 0.97 7.89 -4.88
CA GLY A 114 0.60 8.39 -3.57
C GLY A 114 1.67 9.30 -2.95
N ILE A 115 2.96 8.95 -3.12
CA ILE A 115 4.10 9.74 -2.63
C ILE A 115 4.13 11.13 -3.30
N ALA A 116 3.97 11.19 -4.62
CA ALA A 116 4.09 12.43 -5.38
C ALA A 116 2.82 13.29 -5.38
N CYS A 117 1.64 12.66 -5.38
CA CYS A 117 0.35 13.31 -5.63
C CYS A 117 -0.58 13.36 -4.40
N GLY A 118 -0.17 12.81 -3.26
CA GLY A 118 -1.02 12.67 -2.08
C GLY A 118 -1.56 14.00 -1.52
N ASP A 119 -0.77 15.07 -1.56
CA ASP A 119 -1.18 16.40 -1.08
C ASP A 119 -2.28 17.02 -1.96
N GLN A 120 -2.28 16.73 -3.27
CA GLN A 120 -3.28 17.17 -4.23
C GLN A 120 -4.62 16.45 -3.98
N ILE A 121 -4.60 15.17 -3.59
CA ILE A 121 -5.81 14.40 -3.28
C ILE A 121 -6.59 15.03 -2.11
N ILE A 122 -5.87 15.57 -1.12
CA ILE A 122 -6.46 16.22 0.06
C ILE A 122 -7.29 17.45 -0.30
N ARG A 123 -6.97 18.15 -1.40
CA ARG A 123 -7.72 19.34 -1.82
C ARG A 123 -9.20 18.99 -2.08
N HIS A 124 -9.46 17.79 -2.57
CA HIS A 124 -10.79 17.26 -2.83
C HIS A 124 -11.24 16.22 -1.80
N LYS A 125 -10.82 16.38 -0.52
CA LYS A 125 -11.09 15.43 0.57
C LYS A 125 -12.55 14.98 0.70
N ARG A 126 -13.52 15.85 0.38
CA ARG A 126 -14.94 15.52 0.49
C ARG A 126 -15.34 14.49 -0.56
N LEU A 127 -14.93 14.69 -1.81
CA LEU A 127 -15.17 13.74 -2.90
C LEU A 127 -14.47 12.41 -2.60
N PHE A 128 -13.20 12.46 -2.19
CA PHE A 128 -12.43 11.28 -1.83
C PHE A 128 -13.11 10.46 -0.70
N MET A 129 -13.58 11.12 0.36
CA MET A 129 -14.32 10.45 1.45
C MET A 129 -15.63 9.82 0.97
N TRP A 130 -16.39 10.48 0.10
CA TRP A 130 -17.63 9.93 -0.45
C TRP A 130 -17.38 8.68 -1.28
N VAL A 131 -16.32 8.68 -2.10
CA VAL A 131 -15.92 7.51 -2.88
C VAL A 131 -15.47 6.37 -1.96
N ILE A 132 -14.70 6.65 -0.89
CA ILE A 132 -14.34 5.64 0.12
C ILE A 132 -15.61 5.03 0.74
N ALA A 133 -16.58 5.85 1.13
CA ALA A 133 -17.83 5.37 1.71
C ALA A 133 -18.65 4.54 0.71
N PHE A 134 -18.73 4.98 -0.55
CA PHE A 134 -19.37 4.22 -1.62
C PHE A 134 -18.71 2.86 -1.85
N CYS A 135 -17.39 2.83 -2.01
CA CYS A 135 -16.65 1.58 -2.23
C CYS A 135 -16.71 0.64 -1.02
N LEU A 136 -16.73 1.17 0.22
CA LEU A 136 -16.97 0.38 1.43
C LEU A 136 -18.36 -0.26 1.40
N LEU A 137 -19.40 0.52 1.11
CA LEU A 137 -20.76 0.01 1.00
C LEU A 137 -20.87 -1.05 -0.09
N ALA A 138 -20.29 -0.79 -1.27
CA ALA A 138 -20.24 -1.74 -2.37
C ALA A 138 -19.53 -3.05 -2.00
N SER A 139 -18.44 -2.97 -1.24
CA SER A 139 -17.71 -4.16 -0.75
C SER A 139 -18.56 -5.00 0.20
N LEU A 140 -19.26 -4.36 1.13
CA LEU A 140 -20.16 -5.03 2.09
C LEU A 140 -21.35 -5.67 1.37
N VAL A 141 -21.96 -4.94 0.43
CA VAL A 141 -23.04 -5.48 -0.42
C VAL A 141 -22.55 -6.64 -1.26
N GLY A 142 -21.35 -6.53 -1.85
CA GLY A 142 -20.74 -7.60 -2.64
C GLY A 142 -20.57 -8.89 -1.84
N ILE A 143 -20.09 -8.82 -0.60
CA ILE A 143 -19.97 -9.99 0.29
C ILE A 143 -21.33 -10.58 0.62
N ALA A 144 -22.33 -9.74 0.93
CA ALA A 144 -23.68 -10.21 1.23
C ALA A 144 -24.33 -10.91 0.02
N LEU A 145 -24.10 -10.39 -1.19
CA LEU A 145 -24.58 -10.99 -2.43
C LEU A 145 -23.88 -12.31 -2.74
N ASP A 146 -22.56 -12.38 -2.62
CA ASP A 146 -21.78 -13.62 -2.85
C ASP A 146 -22.21 -14.77 -1.94
N ARG A 147 -22.68 -14.45 -0.73
CA ARG A 147 -23.18 -15.44 0.22
C ARG A 147 -24.60 -15.92 -0.09
N SER A 148 -25.39 -15.11 -0.78
CA SER A 148 -26.81 -15.40 -1.08
C SER A 148 -27.02 -15.92 -2.50
N VAL A 149 -26.13 -15.60 -3.44
CA VAL A 149 -26.25 -15.90 -4.86
C VAL A 149 -24.89 -16.30 -5.43
N SER A 150 -24.86 -17.31 -6.30
CA SER A 150 -23.68 -17.63 -7.09
C SER A 150 -23.39 -16.55 -8.13
N LEU A 151 -22.35 -15.75 -7.88
CA LEU A 151 -21.94 -14.68 -8.78
C LEU A 151 -21.29 -15.23 -10.06
N PRO A 152 -21.60 -14.69 -11.26
CA PRO A 152 -21.17 -15.27 -12.53
C PRO A 152 -19.65 -15.17 -12.76
N TRP A 153 -18.98 -14.22 -12.11
CA TRP A 153 -17.52 -14.04 -12.18
C TRP A 153 -16.74 -14.91 -11.19
N LYS A 154 -17.41 -15.67 -10.32
CA LYS A 154 -16.77 -16.52 -9.32
C LYS A 154 -16.08 -17.71 -9.97
N GLY A 155 -14.79 -17.90 -9.73
CA GLY A 155 -14.01 -18.98 -10.36
C GLY A 155 -13.67 -18.75 -11.84
N TYR A 156 -14.05 -17.61 -12.42
CA TYR A 156 -13.77 -17.30 -13.83
C TYR A 156 -12.28 -17.01 -14.06
N SER A 157 -11.72 -17.51 -15.17
CA SER A 157 -10.37 -17.21 -15.67
C SER A 157 -10.45 -16.69 -17.10
N TYR A 158 -9.52 -15.80 -17.48
CA TYR A 158 -9.46 -15.15 -18.78
C TYR A 158 -7.99 -14.97 -19.20
N THR A 159 -7.74 -14.77 -20.50
CA THR A 159 -6.37 -14.60 -21.03
C THR A 159 -6.13 -13.17 -21.47
N VAL A 160 -5.00 -12.59 -21.07
CA VAL A 160 -4.55 -11.27 -21.56
C VAL A 160 -3.09 -11.41 -22.02
N GLY A 161 -2.81 -11.06 -23.27
CA GLY A 161 -1.46 -11.09 -23.82
C GLY A 161 -0.79 -12.48 -23.77
N GLY A 162 -1.58 -13.57 -23.88
CA GLY A 162 -1.07 -14.95 -23.81
C GLY A 162 -0.87 -15.50 -22.39
N THR A 163 -1.21 -14.74 -21.35
CA THR A 163 -1.14 -15.18 -19.94
C THR A 163 -2.54 -15.43 -19.37
N GLU A 164 -2.75 -16.58 -18.74
CA GLU A 164 -4.00 -16.87 -18.01
C GLU A 164 -4.03 -16.13 -16.68
N LEU A 165 -5.10 -15.36 -16.45
CA LEU A 165 -5.35 -14.60 -15.24
C LEU A 165 -6.70 -15.00 -14.65
N SER A 166 -6.73 -15.33 -13.36
CA SER A 166 -7.99 -15.56 -12.65
C SER A 166 -8.71 -14.23 -12.35
N ALA A 167 -10.00 -14.15 -12.71
CA ALA A 167 -10.88 -13.02 -12.44
C ALA A 167 -11.41 -13.01 -11.00
N ASN A 168 -11.76 -14.18 -10.45
CA ASN A 168 -12.01 -14.38 -9.03
C ASN A 168 -11.47 -15.76 -8.60
N THR A 169 -10.53 -15.77 -7.66
CA THR A 169 -9.96 -17.02 -7.15
C THR A 169 -10.92 -17.64 -6.14
N ALA A 170 -11.69 -18.64 -6.57
CA ALA A 170 -12.48 -19.47 -5.66
C ALA A 170 -11.51 -20.33 -4.83
N TRP A 171 -11.24 -19.92 -3.59
CA TRP A 171 -10.43 -20.68 -2.65
C TRP A 171 -11.33 -21.23 -1.55
N THR A 172 -11.59 -22.52 -1.61
CA THR A 172 -12.20 -23.27 -0.51
C THR A 172 -11.11 -23.63 0.50
N SER A 173 -11.29 -23.22 1.76
CA SER A 173 -10.43 -23.66 2.86
C SER A 173 -11.32 -24.40 3.84
N GLU A 174 -11.03 -25.67 4.08
CA GLU A 174 -11.81 -26.52 5.02
C GLU A 174 -13.31 -26.57 4.66
N ASP A 175 -13.64 -26.77 3.38
CA ASP A 175 -15.02 -26.83 2.84
C ASP A 175 -15.88 -25.57 3.03
N ILE A 176 -15.30 -24.47 3.54
CA ILE A 176 -15.97 -23.17 3.68
C ILE A 176 -15.53 -22.24 2.55
N ASP A 177 -16.51 -21.79 1.77
CA ASP A 177 -16.35 -20.80 0.72
C ASP A 177 -16.00 -19.41 1.30
N ARG A 178 -14.97 -18.77 0.74
CA ARG A 178 -14.49 -17.46 1.20
C ARG A 178 -15.03 -16.36 0.28
N PRO A 179 -16.01 -15.56 0.75
CA PRO A 179 -16.66 -14.59 -0.14
C PRO A 179 -15.68 -13.48 -0.53
N ALA A 180 -15.56 -13.25 -1.83
CA ALA A 180 -14.77 -12.18 -2.43
C ALA A 180 -15.66 -11.05 -2.97
N GLY A 181 -16.97 -11.31 -3.13
CA GLY A 181 -17.93 -10.31 -3.60
C GLY A 181 -17.63 -9.83 -5.01
N PHE A 182 -17.53 -8.51 -5.17
CA PHE A 182 -17.14 -7.88 -6.43
C PHE A 182 -15.61 -7.85 -6.65
N ALA A 183 -14.81 -8.14 -5.62
CA ALA A 183 -13.35 -8.13 -5.70
C ALA A 183 -12.80 -9.46 -6.26
N ARG A 184 -11.50 -9.46 -6.55
CA ARG A 184 -10.79 -10.63 -7.09
C ARG A 184 -10.60 -11.76 -6.08
N MET A 185 -10.42 -11.40 -4.80
CA MET A 185 -10.00 -12.34 -3.76
C MET A 185 -10.53 -11.87 -2.40
N SER A 186 -10.84 -12.82 -1.51
CA SER A 186 -11.37 -12.55 -0.16
C SER A 186 -10.41 -11.71 0.70
N SER A 187 -9.09 -11.94 0.59
CA SER A 187 -8.07 -11.13 1.26
C SER A 187 -8.01 -9.68 0.75
N ALA A 188 -8.28 -9.47 -0.53
CA ALA A 188 -8.32 -8.14 -1.14
C ALA A 188 -9.52 -7.35 -0.62
N VAL A 189 -10.74 -7.90 -0.66
CA VAL A 189 -11.94 -7.22 -0.13
C VAL A 189 -11.85 -6.97 1.37
N ALA A 190 -11.27 -7.91 2.13
CA ALA A 190 -11.02 -7.73 3.56
C ALA A 190 -10.09 -6.53 3.84
N SER A 191 -9.00 -6.41 3.07
CA SER A 191 -8.06 -5.30 3.17
C SER A 191 -8.71 -3.97 2.77
N ILE A 192 -9.56 -3.98 1.73
CA ILE A 192 -10.35 -2.81 1.30
C ILE A 192 -11.25 -2.32 2.43
N ILE A 193 -12.04 -3.23 3.01
CA ILE A 193 -12.96 -2.90 4.13
C ILE A 193 -12.17 -2.36 5.31
N SER A 194 -11.04 -2.99 5.68
CA SER A 194 -10.21 -2.54 6.79
C SER A 194 -9.65 -1.13 6.58
N ILE A 195 -9.03 -0.88 5.42
CA ILE A 195 -8.44 0.43 5.11
C ILE A 195 -9.54 1.51 5.05
N PHE A 196 -10.65 1.25 4.37
CA PHE A 196 -11.72 2.25 4.19
C PHE A 196 -12.46 2.55 5.49
N SER A 197 -12.80 1.53 6.28
CA SER A 197 -13.45 1.75 7.58
C SER A 197 -12.55 2.52 8.54
N LEU A 198 -11.25 2.16 8.66
CA LEU A 198 -10.32 2.89 9.52
C LEU A 198 -10.12 4.33 9.07
N TYR A 199 -10.04 4.57 7.75
CA TYR A 199 -9.95 5.92 7.21
C TYR A 199 -11.19 6.76 7.55
N LEU A 200 -12.39 6.20 7.37
CA LEU A 200 -13.65 6.88 7.71
C LEU A 200 -13.76 7.11 9.22
N MET A 201 -13.45 6.13 10.05
CA MET A 201 -13.45 6.26 11.51
C MET A 201 -12.58 7.44 11.99
N ALA A 202 -11.39 7.60 11.40
CA ALA A 202 -10.47 8.67 11.77
C ALA A 202 -10.89 10.06 11.25
N THR A 203 -11.65 10.12 10.15
CA THR A 203 -12.04 11.39 9.50
C THR A 203 -13.41 11.89 9.94
N LEU A 204 -14.37 11.01 10.22
CA LEU A 204 -15.74 11.34 10.61
C LEU A 204 -15.82 12.18 11.89
N ARG A 205 -16.70 13.17 11.89
CA ARG A 205 -16.94 14.04 13.06
C ARG A 205 -17.80 13.37 14.14
N SER A 206 -18.78 12.58 13.72
CA SER A 206 -19.67 11.87 14.63
C SER A 206 -19.01 10.59 15.16
N LYS A 207 -18.85 10.49 16.49
CA LYS A 207 -18.34 9.29 17.15
C LYS A 207 -19.29 8.10 17.00
N LEU A 208 -20.60 8.34 16.97
CA LEU A 208 -21.61 7.30 16.75
C LEU A 208 -21.47 6.70 15.36
N LEU A 209 -21.35 7.55 14.33
CA LEU A 209 -21.15 7.07 12.96
C LEU A 209 -19.81 6.32 12.83
N GLY A 210 -18.75 6.81 13.49
CA GLY A 210 -17.48 6.09 13.59
C GLY A 210 -17.61 4.71 14.25
N LEU A 211 -18.40 4.59 15.32
CA LEU A 211 -18.68 3.30 15.98
C LEU A 211 -19.48 2.37 15.06
N VAL A 212 -20.48 2.88 14.34
CA VAL A 212 -21.26 2.10 13.37
C VAL A 212 -20.34 1.57 12.25
N VAL A 213 -19.48 2.43 11.68
CA VAL A 213 -18.49 2.03 10.68
C VAL A 213 -17.51 0.99 11.25
N CYS A 214 -17.12 1.13 12.52
CA CYS A 214 -16.25 0.16 13.19
C CYS A 214 -16.90 -1.23 13.28
N VAL A 215 -18.14 -1.29 13.77
CA VAL A 215 -18.86 -2.55 13.98
C VAL A 215 -19.18 -3.22 12.64
N ILE A 216 -19.74 -2.47 11.69
CA ILE A 216 -20.07 -2.99 10.36
C ILE A 216 -18.80 -3.39 9.59
N GLY A 217 -17.74 -2.58 9.68
CA GLY A 217 -16.44 -2.88 9.06
C GLY A 217 -15.84 -4.17 9.61
N LEU A 218 -15.76 -4.31 10.93
CA LEU A 218 -15.23 -5.51 11.57
C LEU A 218 -16.05 -6.76 11.23
N ALA A 219 -17.39 -6.66 11.25
CA ALA A 219 -18.27 -7.74 10.84
C ALA A 219 -18.02 -8.14 9.38
N GLY A 220 -17.91 -7.16 8.46
CA GLY A 220 -17.58 -7.40 7.06
C GLY A 220 -16.24 -8.12 6.89
N VAL A 221 -15.19 -7.70 7.59
CA VAL A 221 -13.88 -8.35 7.52
C VAL A 221 -13.94 -9.79 8.07
N ILE A 222 -14.60 -10.03 9.20
CA ILE A 222 -14.74 -11.39 9.76
C ILE A 222 -15.48 -12.32 8.77
N LEU A 223 -16.51 -11.80 8.08
CA LEU A 223 -17.26 -12.57 7.08
C LEU A 223 -16.41 -13.01 5.87
N THR A 224 -15.34 -12.29 5.55
CA THR A 224 -14.39 -12.70 4.48
C THR A 224 -13.48 -13.85 4.89
N THR A 225 -13.51 -14.29 6.16
CA THR A 225 -12.63 -15.31 6.77
C THR A 225 -11.13 -14.96 6.74
N SER A 226 -10.77 -13.72 6.37
CA SER A 226 -9.37 -13.28 6.28
C SER A 226 -8.85 -12.80 7.64
N LYS A 227 -7.98 -13.61 8.25
CA LYS A 227 -7.47 -13.40 9.61
C LYS A 227 -6.54 -12.17 9.73
N ALA A 228 -5.64 -11.98 8.77
CA ALA A 228 -4.66 -10.89 8.85
C ALA A 228 -5.31 -9.49 8.76
N PRO A 229 -6.22 -9.20 7.81
CA PRO A 229 -6.95 -7.94 7.80
C PRO A 229 -7.85 -7.71 9.02
N ALA A 230 -8.39 -8.78 9.64
CA ALA A 230 -9.18 -8.68 10.87
C ALA A 230 -8.31 -8.23 12.05
N LEU A 231 -7.16 -8.88 12.26
CA LEU A 231 -6.19 -8.48 13.28
C LEU A 231 -5.71 -7.04 13.06
N ALA A 232 -5.41 -6.70 11.80
CA ALA A 232 -4.99 -5.36 11.43
C ALA A 232 -6.07 -4.29 11.67
N PHE A 233 -7.35 -4.63 11.45
CA PHE A 233 -8.48 -3.76 11.76
C PHE A 233 -8.53 -3.46 13.25
N ILE A 234 -8.51 -4.50 14.08
CA ILE A 234 -8.56 -4.39 15.54
C ILE A 234 -7.36 -3.59 16.05
N GLY A 235 -6.15 -3.87 15.53
CA GLY A 235 -4.94 -3.11 15.84
C GLY A 235 -5.05 -1.64 15.48
N GLY A 236 -5.53 -1.31 14.28
CA GLY A 236 -5.73 0.09 13.84
C GLY A 236 -6.79 0.84 14.65
N ALA A 237 -7.91 0.18 14.96
CA ALA A 237 -8.97 0.74 15.80
C ALA A 237 -8.49 0.93 17.26
N GLY A 238 -7.74 -0.04 17.80
CA GLY A 238 -7.09 0.07 19.11
C GLY A 238 -6.10 1.24 19.15
N LEU A 239 -5.29 1.41 18.11
CA LEU A 239 -4.35 2.52 17.98
C LEU A 239 -5.08 3.87 18.02
N LEU A 240 -6.23 4.01 17.33
CA LEU A 240 -7.08 5.22 17.39
C LEU A 240 -7.50 5.56 18.82
N VAL A 241 -7.91 4.57 19.60
CA VAL A 241 -8.33 4.76 21.01
C VAL A 241 -7.14 5.12 21.90
N MET A 242 -5.97 4.54 21.62
CA MET A 242 -4.73 4.76 22.37
C MET A 242 -4.02 6.08 22.01
N MET A 243 -4.47 6.83 21.00
CA MET A 243 -3.82 8.06 20.53
C MET A 243 -3.56 9.12 21.61
N ARG A 244 -4.30 9.09 22.73
CA ARG A 244 -4.06 9.99 23.88
C ARG A 244 -2.75 9.67 24.63
N PHE A 245 -2.24 8.45 24.54
CA PHE A 245 -1.05 7.98 25.26
C PHE A 245 0.14 7.87 24.31
N ARG A 246 0.92 8.95 24.19
CA ARG A 246 2.00 9.06 23.19
C ARG A 246 3.03 7.93 23.29
N TRP A 247 3.43 7.55 24.50
CA TRP A 247 4.39 6.47 24.72
C TRP A 247 3.83 5.11 24.37
N THR A 248 2.58 4.82 24.73
CA THR A 248 1.90 3.57 24.37
C THR A 248 1.79 3.43 22.86
N VAL A 249 1.38 4.49 22.15
CA VAL A 249 1.29 4.50 20.68
C VAL A 249 2.65 4.21 20.04
N ARG A 250 3.71 4.89 20.51
CA ARG A 250 5.07 4.68 19.99
C ARG A 250 5.59 3.27 20.27
N ALA A 251 5.34 2.74 21.47
CA ALA A 251 5.70 1.38 21.81
C ALA A 251 4.95 0.35 20.93
N THR A 252 3.64 0.52 20.76
CA THR A 252 2.82 -0.34 19.88
C THR A 252 3.32 -0.30 18.43
N ILE A 253 3.69 0.87 17.91
CA ILE A 253 4.30 1.03 16.58
C ILE A 253 5.59 0.22 16.47
N VAL A 254 6.52 0.40 17.41
CA VAL A 254 7.82 -0.28 17.37
C VAL A 254 7.63 -1.78 17.48
N VAL A 255 6.80 -2.23 18.43
CA VAL A 255 6.48 -3.64 18.61
C VAL A 255 5.87 -4.22 17.34
N ALA A 256 4.94 -3.54 16.69
CA ALA A 256 4.31 -4.06 15.47
C ALA A 256 5.30 -4.22 14.31
N VAL A 257 6.19 -3.24 14.10
CA VAL A 257 7.19 -3.32 13.03
C VAL A 257 8.24 -4.39 13.36
N VAL A 258 8.75 -4.42 14.58
CA VAL A 258 9.75 -5.41 15.02
C VAL A 258 9.19 -6.83 14.96
N LEU A 259 7.93 -7.05 15.41
CA LEU A 259 7.28 -8.36 15.31
C LEU A 259 7.18 -8.82 13.86
N GLY A 260 6.66 -7.97 12.96
CA GLY A 260 6.57 -8.29 11.54
C GLY A 260 7.92 -8.63 10.91
N MET A 261 8.96 -7.87 11.28
CA MET A 261 10.32 -8.11 10.82
C MET A 261 10.93 -9.40 11.40
N SER A 262 10.59 -9.75 12.65
CA SER A 262 11.15 -10.92 13.34
C SER A 262 10.55 -12.25 12.89
N LEU A 263 9.31 -12.26 12.39
CA LEU A 263 8.58 -13.49 12.04
C LEU A 263 9.34 -14.43 11.09
N PRO A 264 9.94 -13.96 9.97
CA PRO A 264 10.73 -14.82 9.09
C PRO A 264 12.01 -15.35 9.74
N PHE A 265 12.61 -14.63 10.69
CA PHE A 265 13.79 -15.12 11.42
C PHE A 265 13.41 -16.19 12.44
N VAL A 266 12.26 -16.04 13.12
CA VAL A 266 11.73 -17.08 14.01
C VAL A 266 11.47 -18.37 13.22
N ALA A 267 10.96 -18.25 11.98
CA ALA A 267 10.79 -19.37 11.06
C ALA A 267 12.11 -20.12 10.74
N MET A 268 13.25 -19.42 10.79
CA MET A 268 14.57 -20.01 10.55
C MET A 268 15.22 -20.62 11.79
N MET A 269 14.89 -20.10 12.98
CA MET A 269 15.52 -20.51 14.24
C MET A 269 14.78 -21.65 14.95
N THR A 270 13.52 -21.88 14.59
CA THR A 270 12.65 -22.83 15.29
C THR A 270 12.20 -23.94 14.35
N ASP A 271 12.43 -25.19 14.75
CA ASP A 271 11.86 -26.35 14.06
C ASP A 271 10.39 -26.50 14.45
N PHE A 272 9.50 -26.07 13.56
CA PHE A 272 8.07 -26.25 13.75
C PHE A 272 7.65 -27.65 13.30
N ASP A 273 6.87 -28.32 14.15
CA ASP A 273 6.34 -29.65 13.86
C ASP A 273 5.39 -29.63 12.66
N ALA A 274 5.79 -30.28 11.57
CA ALA A 274 5.04 -30.38 10.32
C ALA A 274 3.68 -31.09 10.51
N ASN A 275 3.52 -31.94 11.53
CA ASN A 275 2.24 -32.59 11.84
C ASN A 275 1.16 -31.61 12.32
N LYS A 276 1.54 -30.37 12.67
CA LYS A 276 0.58 -29.30 13.00
C LYS A 276 -0.02 -28.65 11.75
N ILE A 277 0.58 -28.82 10.57
CA ILE A 277 0.05 -28.33 9.29
C ILE A 277 -1.22 -29.10 8.90
N SER A 278 -1.29 -30.41 9.22
CA SER A 278 -2.43 -31.28 8.90
C SER A 278 -3.60 -31.19 9.89
N SER A 279 -3.47 -30.40 10.95
CA SER A 279 -4.56 -30.20 11.92
C SER A 279 -5.54 -29.15 11.39
N THR A 280 -6.85 -29.35 11.61
CA THR A 280 -7.98 -28.41 11.41
C THR A 280 -7.87 -27.18 12.32
N SER A 281 -6.65 -26.67 12.50
CA SER A 281 -6.30 -25.61 13.41
C SER A 281 -6.41 -24.28 12.67
N SER A 282 -7.00 -23.30 13.36
CA SER A 282 -7.09 -21.93 12.88
C SER A 282 -5.73 -21.28 12.56
N LEU A 283 -4.60 -21.91 12.91
CA LEU A 283 -3.25 -21.44 12.62
C LEU A 283 -2.56 -22.16 11.45
N ALA A 284 -3.19 -23.14 10.79
CA ALA A 284 -2.56 -23.97 9.76
C ALA A 284 -1.85 -23.14 8.67
N SER A 285 -2.48 -22.06 8.16
CA SER A 285 -1.86 -21.18 7.16
C SER A 285 -0.65 -20.37 7.65
N ILE A 286 -0.50 -20.16 8.96
CA ILE A 286 0.68 -19.51 9.53
C ILE A 286 1.79 -20.55 9.71
N TYR A 287 1.44 -21.76 10.14
CA TYR A 287 2.40 -22.87 10.22
C TYR A 287 3.00 -23.22 8.86
N ASP A 288 2.18 -23.28 7.81
CA ASP A 288 2.65 -23.53 6.45
C ASP A 288 3.67 -22.47 5.98
N ARG A 289 3.44 -21.19 6.30
CA ARG A 289 4.39 -20.10 6.02
C ARG A 289 5.70 -20.25 6.77
N LEU A 290 5.62 -20.58 8.06
CA LEU A 290 6.76 -20.74 8.96
C LEU A 290 7.62 -21.96 8.63
N ILE A 291 7.08 -22.95 7.91
CA ILE A 291 7.79 -24.20 7.57
C ILE A 291 8.23 -24.21 6.10
N ASN A 292 7.31 -23.88 5.19
CA ASN A 292 7.49 -24.12 3.75
C ASN A 292 7.72 -22.84 2.94
N THR A 293 7.22 -21.67 3.36
CA THR A 293 7.26 -20.47 2.50
C THR A 293 8.47 -19.60 2.82
N TRP A 294 8.50 -18.97 4.00
CA TRP A 294 9.55 -18.00 4.33
C TRP A 294 10.93 -18.64 4.47
N PRO A 295 11.09 -19.79 5.16
CA PRO A 295 12.36 -20.49 5.24
C PRO A 295 12.99 -20.81 3.89
N ASN A 296 12.19 -21.27 2.92
CA ASN A 296 12.72 -21.72 1.64
C ASN A 296 13.22 -20.56 0.80
N VAL A 297 12.50 -19.43 0.77
CA VAL A 297 13.00 -18.20 0.11
C VAL A 297 14.30 -17.72 0.75
N ILE A 298 14.37 -17.71 2.09
CA ILE A 298 15.57 -17.25 2.81
C ILE A 298 16.76 -18.19 2.58
N ARG A 299 16.55 -19.51 2.63
CA ARG A 299 17.59 -20.50 2.34
C ARG A 299 18.12 -20.34 0.93
N THR A 300 17.27 -20.16 -0.07
CA THR A 300 17.77 -19.91 -1.44
C THR A 300 18.57 -18.61 -1.55
N LEU A 301 18.19 -17.55 -0.84
CA LEU A 301 19.02 -16.33 -0.78
C LEU A 301 20.38 -16.59 -0.11
N MET A 302 20.44 -17.49 0.88
CA MET A 302 21.68 -17.87 1.55
C MET A 302 22.57 -18.74 0.66
N ASP A 303 21.99 -19.77 0.04
CA ASP A 303 22.72 -20.72 -0.82
C ASP A 303 23.29 -20.05 -2.07
N GLU A 304 22.65 -18.97 -2.55
CA GLU A 304 23.11 -18.18 -3.70
C GLU A 304 23.97 -16.97 -3.32
N ASP A 305 24.35 -16.79 -2.05
CA ASP A 305 25.08 -15.61 -1.54
C ASP A 305 24.39 -14.26 -1.84
N ARG A 306 23.06 -14.27 -1.96
CA ARG A 306 22.21 -13.10 -2.31
C ARG A 306 21.52 -12.47 -1.10
N THR A 307 21.86 -12.85 0.12
CA THR A 307 21.26 -12.28 1.35
C THR A 307 21.46 -10.76 1.50
N LEU A 308 22.60 -10.24 1.03
CA LEU A 308 22.95 -8.82 1.16
C LEU A 308 22.38 -7.96 0.04
N THR A 309 22.37 -8.46 -1.19
CA THR A 309 21.98 -7.73 -2.40
C THR A 309 20.54 -8.01 -2.85
N GLY A 310 19.98 -9.15 -2.46
CA GLY A 310 18.74 -9.69 -3.01
C GLY A 310 18.93 -10.24 -4.43
N VAL A 311 17.85 -10.70 -5.04
CA VAL A 311 17.81 -11.12 -6.44
C VAL A 311 17.59 -9.96 -7.41
N GLY A 312 17.13 -8.81 -6.92
CA GLY A 312 16.92 -7.60 -7.72
C GLY A 312 15.45 -7.37 -8.08
N PHE A 313 15.14 -6.10 -8.40
CA PHE A 313 13.80 -5.65 -8.75
C PHE A 313 13.30 -6.34 -10.03
N GLY A 314 12.05 -6.83 -10.01
CA GLY A 314 11.46 -7.59 -11.13
C GLY A 314 11.56 -9.12 -11.00
N LEU A 315 12.39 -9.64 -10.10
CA LEU A 315 12.58 -11.09 -9.90
C LEU A 315 11.91 -11.64 -8.64
N VAL A 316 10.90 -10.94 -8.11
CA VAL A 316 10.13 -11.39 -6.94
C VAL A 316 8.64 -11.17 -7.18
N GLY A 317 7.83 -12.11 -6.68
CA GLY A 317 6.38 -12.07 -6.69
C GLY A 317 5.75 -12.28 -8.07
N SER A 318 4.64 -11.60 -8.27
CA SER A 318 3.80 -11.62 -9.47
C SER A 318 4.52 -11.25 -10.76
N ALA A 319 5.64 -10.49 -10.68
CA ALA A 319 6.47 -10.22 -11.85
C ALA A 319 7.09 -11.50 -12.43
N VAL A 320 7.56 -12.42 -11.57
CA VAL A 320 8.07 -13.74 -11.98
C VAL A 320 6.92 -14.68 -12.34
N ALA A 321 5.77 -14.56 -11.67
CA ALA A 321 4.58 -15.34 -12.03
C ALA A 321 4.11 -15.04 -13.46
N ALA A 322 4.09 -13.75 -13.83
CA ALA A 322 3.67 -13.30 -15.16
C ALA A 322 4.75 -13.51 -16.22
N PHE A 323 6.02 -13.33 -15.87
CA PHE A 323 7.16 -13.50 -16.76
C PHE A 323 8.21 -14.42 -16.10
N PRO A 324 8.03 -15.75 -16.25
CA PRO A 324 8.90 -16.73 -15.60
C PRO A 324 10.37 -16.60 -16.06
N VAL A 325 11.27 -16.59 -15.08
CA VAL A 325 12.73 -16.58 -15.30
C VAL A 325 13.31 -17.88 -14.75
N PRO A 326 14.14 -18.61 -15.52
CA PRO A 326 14.80 -19.83 -15.04
C PRO A 326 15.56 -19.60 -13.73
N GLY A 327 15.37 -20.48 -12.75
CA GLY A 327 16.00 -20.36 -11.42
C GLY A 327 15.32 -19.37 -10.45
N ALA A 328 14.35 -18.57 -10.89
CA ALA A 328 13.67 -17.60 -10.04
C ALA A 328 12.30 -18.08 -9.49
N SER A 329 11.89 -19.31 -9.78
CA SER A 329 10.54 -19.82 -9.45
C SER A 329 10.22 -19.78 -7.95
N ILE A 330 11.22 -19.99 -7.09
CA ILE A 330 11.05 -19.91 -5.63
C ILE A 330 10.65 -18.51 -5.16
N PHE A 331 11.08 -17.47 -5.88
CA PHE A 331 10.78 -16.07 -5.55
C PHE A 331 9.40 -15.61 -6.04
N MET A 332 8.66 -16.47 -6.76
CA MET A 332 7.30 -16.19 -7.22
C MET A 332 6.31 -16.04 -6.06
N VAL A 333 6.52 -16.79 -4.97
CA VAL A 333 5.63 -16.82 -3.81
C VAL A 333 6.31 -16.09 -2.65
N SER A 334 5.93 -14.83 -2.46
CA SER A 334 6.29 -14.09 -1.25
C SER A 334 5.02 -13.53 -0.64
N ASP A 335 4.57 -14.15 0.44
CA ASP A 335 3.36 -13.77 1.16
C ASP A 335 3.69 -13.04 2.47
N SER A 336 4.82 -12.35 2.51
CA SER A 336 5.19 -11.43 3.58
C SER A 336 5.98 -10.28 2.97
N THR A 337 5.62 -9.05 3.29
CA THR A 337 6.30 -7.88 2.69
C THR A 337 7.76 -7.80 3.15
N VAL A 338 8.10 -8.32 4.33
CA VAL A 338 9.48 -8.38 4.82
C VAL A 338 10.31 -9.34 3.96
N VAL A 339 9.78 -10.53 3.68
CA VAL A 339 10.44 -11.52 2.82
C VAL A 339 10.53 -10.99 1.39
N TYR A 340 9.46 -10.35 0.88
CA TYR A 340 9.46 -9.74 -0.44
C TYR A 340 10.55 -8.68 -0.58
N LEU A 341 10.62 -7.73 0.37
CA LEU A 341 11.61 -6.66 0.37
C LEU A 341 13.03 -7.22 0.53
N TRP A 342 13.22 -8.22 1.40
CA TRP A 342 14.52 -8.85 1.58
C TRP A 342 14.97 -9.60 0.32
N ALA A 343 14.09 -10.39 -0.30
CA ALA A 343 14.38 -11.05 -1.57
C ALA A 343 14.70 -10.04 -2.67
N THR A 344 13.98 -8.92 -2.74
CA THR A 344 14.14 -7.93 -3.82
C THR A 344 15.41 -7.07 -3.66
N PHE A 345 15.67 -6.59 -2.44
CA PHE A 345 16.67 -5.54 -2.16
C PHE A 345 17.77 -5.99 -1.18
N GLY A 346 17.76 -7.23 -0.72
CA GLY A 346 18.69 -7.71 0.29
C GLY A 346 18.52 -6.95 1.62
N LEU A 347 19.63 -6.62 2.26
CA LEU A 347 19.63 -5.91 3.56
C LEU A 347 18.95 -4.54 3.48
N ALA A 348 19.01 -3.87 2.33
CA ALA A 348 18.31 -2.60 2.11
C ALA A 348 16.78 -2.77 2.23
N GLY A 349 16.24 -3.94 1.87
CA GLY A 349 14.82 -4.26 2.02
C GLY A 349 14.36 -4.27 3.48
N LEU A 350 15.16 -4.86 4.38
CA LEU A 350 14.88 -4.85 5.81
C LEU A 350 14.89 -3.43 6.39
N PHE A 351 15.83 -2.58 5.92
CA PHE A 351 15.86 -1.18 6.29
C PHE A 351 14.62 -0.42 5.78
N LEU A 352 14.19 -0.66 4.53
CA LEU A 352 12.96 -0.08 3.98
C LEU A 352 11.73 -0.45 4.82
N TYR A 353 11.66 -1.70 5.29
CA TYR A 353 10.59 -2.11 6.19
C TYR A 353 10.67 -1.39 7.54
N ALA A 354 11.86 -1.25 8.12
CA ALA A 354 12.06 -0.52 9.38
C ALA A 354 11.70 0.98 9.30
N LEU A 355 11.73 1.59 8.10
CA LEU A 355 11.30 2.99 7.89
C LEU A 355 9.81 3.24 8.21
N HIS A 356 8.99 2.20 8.40
CA HIS A 356 7.65 2.36 8.95
C HIS A 356 7.66 2.99 10.35
N ILE A 357 8.68 2.75 11.18
CA ILE A 357 8.79 3.34 12.53
C ILE A 357 8.85 4.87 12.47
N PRO A 358 9.84 5.50 11.81
CA PRO A 358 9.89 6.96 11.73
C PRO A 358 8.69 7.55 10.98
N LEU A 359 8.16 6.85 9.97
CA LEU A 359 6.93 7.26 9.28
C LEU A 359 5.76 7.38 10.27
N PHE A 360 5.51 6.32 11.04
CA PHE A 360 4.39 6.28 11.99
C PHE A 360 4.58 7.26 13.14
N PHE A 361 5.82 7.52 13.58
CA PHE A 361 6.08 8.56 14.58
C PHE A 361 5.72 9.95 14.06
N ILE A 362 6.10 10.29 12.82
CA ILE A 362 5.73 11.57 12.19
C ILE A 362 4.20 11.70 12.09
N LEU A 363 3.50 10.63 11.70
CA LEU A 363 2.04 10.66 11.57
C LEU A 363 1.33 10.67 12.93
N ALA A 364 1.87 10.01 13.96
CA ALA A 364 1.35 10.02 15.32
C ALA A 364 1.41 11.41 15.97
N ASP A 365 2.42 12.20 15.60
CA ASP A 365 2.55 13.59 16.02
C ASP A 365 1.66 14.55 15.20
N SER A 366 0.92 14.07 14.18
CA SER A 366 -0.01 14.88 13.41
C SER A 366 -1.27 15.24 14.22
N VAL A 367 -1.59 16.54 14.25
CA VAL A 367 -2.80 17.06 14.89
C VAL A 367 -4.04 16.88 14.01
N THR A 368 -3.85 16.71 12.70
CA THR A 368 -4.94 16.66 11.73
C THR A 368 -5.64 15.30 11.71
N ARG A 369 -6.96 15.30 11.48
CA ARG A 369 -7.73 14.05 11.27
C ARG A 369 -7.21 13.23 10.10
N TYR A 370 -6.72 13.90 9.06
CA TYR A 370 -6.13 13.26 7.89
C TYR A 370 -4.83 12.52 8.23
N GLY A 371 -3.90 13.15 8.97
CA GLY A 371 -2.68 12.48 9.44
C GLY A 371 -2.98 11.29 10.35
N LYS A 372 -4.00 11.40 11.21
CA LYS A 372 -4.49 10.27 12.02
C LYS A 372 -5.06 9.14 11.16
N ALA A 373 -5.82 9.47 10.12
CA ALA A 373 -6.36 8.50 9.17
C ALA A 373 -5.23 7.75 8.45
N LEU A 374 -4.24 8.47 7.92
CA LEU A 374 -3.07 7.88 7.28
C LEU A 374 -2.25 7.02 8.23
N LEU A 375 -2.11 7.42 9.51
CA LEU A 375 -1.44 6.59 10.51
C LEU A 375 -2.14 5.25 10.66
N VAL A 376 -3.45 5.23 10.91
CA VAL A 376 -4.15 3.99 11.24
C VAL A 376 -4.35 3.09 10.03
N THR A 377 -4.52 3.65 8.84
CA THR A 377 -4.54 2.86 7.60
C THR A 377 -3.16 2.27 7.32
N SER A 378 -2.07 3.04 7.49
CA SER A 378 -0.72 2.53 7.25
C SER A 378 -0.27 1.53 8.31
N PHE A 379 -0.72 1.71 9.56
CA PHE A 379 -0.51 0.73 10.62
C PHE A 379 -1.28 -0.57 10.35
N CYS A 380 -2.52 -0.47 9.85
CA CYS A 380 -3.28 -1.63 9.37
C CYS A 380 -2.52 -2.35 8.24
N ILE A 381 -2.02 -1.61 7.24
CA ILE A 381 -1.18 -2.17 6.16
C ILE A 381 0.05 -2.87 6.74
N CYS A 382 0.72 -2.30 7.75
CA CYS A 382 1.88 -2.91 8.40
C CYS A 382 1.56 -4.21 9.15
N ILE A 383 0.35 -4.38 9.71
CA ILE A 383 -0.04 -5.66 10.32
C ILE A 383 -0.39 -6.68 9.22
N VAL A 384 -1.10 -6.26 8.17
CA VAL A 384 -1.38 -7.12 7.01
C VAL A 384 -0.07 -7.59 6.37
N SER A 385 0.95 -6.73 6.33
CA SER A 385 2.25 -7.02 5.72
C SER A 385 3.04 -8.15 6.37
N TRP A 386 2.64 -8.58 7.58
CA TRP A 386 3.28 -9.72 8.26
C TRP A 386 3.08 -11.03 7.52
N THR A 387 1.89 -11.23 6.93
CA THR A 387 1.47 -12.48 6.27
C THR A 387 0.82 -12.24 4.92
N THR A 388 1.07 -11.07 4.33
CA THR A 388 0.72 -10.76 2.94
C THR A 388 1.77 -9.83 2.36
N ASP A 389 2.13 -9.99 1.09
CA ASP A 389 2.87 -8.96 0.39
C ASP A 389 1.94 -7.80 0.03
N THR A 390 2.12 -6.69 0.74
CA THR A 390 1.30 -5.49 0.57
C THR A 390 1.74 -4.66 -0.62
N LEU A 391 2.94 -4.88 -1.16
CA LEU A 391 3.44 -4.19 -2.36
C LEU A 391 2.73 -4.65 -3.64
N GLU A 392 2.02 -5.77 -3.60
CA GLU A 392 1.12 -6.19 -4.68
C GLU A 392 -0.34 -5.77 -4.46
N VAL A 393 -0.67 -5.26 -3.27
CA VAL A 393 -2.01 -4.77 -2.94
C VAL A 393 -2.13 -3.30 -3.34
N THR A 394 -2.77 -3.05 -4.48
CA THR A 394 -2.90 -1.72 -5.11
C THR A 394 -3.34 -0.61 -4.14
N LEU A 395 -4.38 -0.87 -3.34
CA LEU A 395 -4.90 0.13 -2.40
C LEU A 395 -4.02 0.31 -1.16
N ALA A 396 -3.33 -0.74 -0.71
CA ALA A 396 -2.35 -0.61 0.36
C ALA A 396 -1.21 0.32 -0.10
N ASN A 397 -0.69 0.10 -1.31
CA ASN A 397 0.31 0.95 -1.94
C ASN A 397 -0.12 2.41 -2.03
N MET A 398 -1.33 2.69 -2.53
CA MET A 398 -1.83 4.07 -2.64
C MET A 398 -1.87 4.77 -1.28
N PHE A 399 -2.42 4.12 -0.24
CA PHE A 399 -2.54 4.70 1.10
C PHE A 399 -1.20 4.87 1.80
N LEU A 400 -0.30 3.88 1.69
CA LEU A 400 1.06 3.98 2.21
C LEU A 400 1.83 5.11 1.51
N GLY A 401 1.65 5.24 0.20
CA GLY A 401 2.27 6.32 -0.58
C GLY A 401 1.77 7.70 -0.14
N MET A 402 0.46 7.87 0.02
CA MET A 402 -0.13 9.10 0.56
C MET A 402 0.40 9.41 1.97
N ALA A 403 0.61 8.39 2.80
CA ALA A 403 1.15 8.55 4.14
C ALA A 403 2.60 9.04 4.14
N ILE A 404 3.44 8.46 3.29
CA ILE A 404 4.83 8.88 3.07
C ILE A 404 4.87 10.32 2.53
N GLY A 405 4.09 10.63 1.48
CA GLY A 405 4.00 11.96 0.90
C GLY A 405 3.61 13.02 1.93
N HIS A 406 2.60 12.72 2.76
CA HIS A 406 2.16 13.61 3.83
C HIS A 406 3.24 13.83 4.90
N ALA A 407 3.93 12.77 5.32
CA ALA A 407 5.02 12.86 6.29
C ALA A 407 6.20 13.70 5.78
N LEU A 408 6.55 13.55 4.50
CA LEU A 408 7.58 14.36 3.84
C LEU A 408 7.19 15.84 3.79
N ALA A 409 5.93 16.14 3.43
CA ALA A 409 5.40 17.50 3.41
C ALA A 409 5.41 18.14 4.81
N MET A 410 5.05 17.39 5.86
CA MET A 410 5.14 17.87 7.24
C MET A 410 6.58 18.19 7.67
N LYS A 411 7.54 17.32 7.34
CA LYS A 411 8.96 17.53 7.66
C LYS A 411 9.54 18.75 6.95
N ALA A 412 9.16 18.97 5.69
CA ALA A 412 9.57 20.15 4.93
C ALA A 412 9.05 21.45 5.55
N ARG A 413 7.76 21.49 5.95
CA ARG A 413 7.16 22.65 6.63
C ARG A 413 7.77 22.90 8.02
N GLY A 414 8.10 21.83 8.74
CA GLY A 414 8.80 21.93 10.04
C GLY A 414 10.19 22.57 9.91
N ARG A 415 10.97 22.18 8.89
CA ARG A 415 12.27 22.78 8.59
C ARG A 415 12.19 24.26 8.22
N GLN A 416 11.15 24.68 7.48
CA GLN A 416 10.94 26.08 7.12
C GLN A 416 10.54 26.97 8.31
N ARG A 417 9.97 26.39 9.37
CA ARG A 417 9.60 27.09 10.60
C ARG A 417 10.70 27.12 11.66
N ALA A 418 11.77 26.33 11.51
CA ALA A 418 12.91 26.41 12.42
C ALA A 418 13.55 27.80 12.25
N PRO A 419 13.85 28.53 13.33
CA PRO A 419 14.56 29.80 13.22
C PRO A 419 15.86 29.54 12.45
N LYS A 420 16.12 30.35 11.42
CA LYS A 420 17.42 30.31 10.75
C LYS A 420 18.49 30.46 11.84
N PRO A 421 19.57 29.65 11.83
CA PRO A 421 20.66 29.88 12.76
C PRO A 421 21.03 31.37 12.66
N HIS A 422 21.08 32.05 13.81
CA HIS A 422 21.46 33.46 13.87
C HIS A 422 22.73 33.62 13.03
N GLU A 423 22.61 34.30 11.89
CA GLU A 423 23.80 34.80 11.20
C GLU A 423 24.51 35.64 12.26
N LEU A 424 25.69 35.18 12.69
CA LEU A 424 26.54 35.96 13.56
C LEU A 424 26.64 37.34 12.92
N PRO A 425 26.39 38.44 13.66
CA PRO A 425 26.43 39.77 13.08
C PRO A 425 27.74 39.89 12.32
N THR A 426 27.65 40.12 11.00
CA THR A 426 28.81 40.47 10.19
C THR A 426 29.48 41.62 10.92
N TRP A 427 30.69 41.38 11.42
CA TRP A 427 31.44 42.34 12.21
C TRP A 427 31.81 43.49 11.29
N ASN A 428 30.93 44.49 11.24
CA ASN A 428 31.25 45.80 10.72
C ASN A 428 32.19 46.39 11.77
N GLY A 429 33.48 46.41 11.47
CA GLY A 429 34.54 46.81 12.40
C GLY A 429 34.22 48.08 13.18
N LEU A 430 34.88 48.23 14.33
CA LEU A 430 34.68 49.36 15.25
C LEU A 430 34.72 50.70 14.48
N PRO A 431 33.71 51.58 14.65
CA PRO A 431 33.76 52.91 14.07
C PRO A 431 34.87 53.68 14.76
N GLY A 432 35.90 54.10 14.01
CA GLY A 432 36.95 55.00 14.50
C GLY A 432 38.39 54.48 14.49
N LEU A 433 38.68 53.36 13.83
CA LEU A 433 40.06 52.98 13.49
C LEU A 433 40.21 52.88 11.97
N SER A 434 40.30 54.06 11.35
CA SER A 434 40.92 54.29 10.03
C SER A 434 42.19 55.10 10.25
#